data_AF-A0A8J6M3Q1-F1
#
_entry.id   AF-A0A8J6M3Q1-F1
#
_cell.length_a   1.000
_cell.length_b   1.000
_cell.length_c   1.000
_cell.angle_alpha   90.00
_cell.angle_beta   90.00
_cell.angle_gamma   90.00
#
_symmetry.space_group_name_H-M   'P 1'
#
loop_
_entity.id
_entity.type
_entity.pdbx_description
1 polymer ?
#
loop_
_entity_poly.entity_id
_entity_poly.type
_entity_poly.pdbx_seq_one_letter_code
_entity_poly.pdbx_strand_id
1 'polypeptide(L)' 'MNLFQKKIEPRCAYCAHGRTLNEDQVACPKRGIMSPSSHCRSFQYDPLRRVPPRPTKLATSVLTDEDFKL' A
#
# COMPACT_ATOMS: atom_id res chain seq x y z
N MET A 1 -19.40 8.19 -3.92
CA MET A 1 -18.34 7.34 -3.33
C MET A 1 -17.04 7.60 -4.08
N ASN A 2 -16.02 8.17 -3.43
CA ASN A 2 -14.72 8.37 -4.09
C ASN A 2 -13.93 7.07 -4.05
N LEU A 3 -13.85 6.39 -5.19
CA LEU A 3 -13.06 5.16 -5.39
C LEU A 3 -11.55 5.38 -5.18
N PHE A 4 -11.08 6.62 -5.32
CA PHE A 4 -9.67 6.97 -5.15
C PHE A 4 -9.48 7.86 -3.92
N GLN A 5 -8.83 7.32 -2.89
CA GLN A 5 -8.48 8.07 -1.69
C GLN A 5 -7.45 9.14 -2.05
N LYS A 6 -7.84 10.43 -1.99
CA LYS A 6 -6.94 11.57 -2.26
C LYS A 6 -5.98 11.86 -1.10
N LYS A 7 -6.33 11.44 0.13
CA LYS A 7 -5.56 11.68 1.35
C LYS A 7 -4.92 10.37 1.80
N ILE A 8 -3.84 10.00 1.12
CA ILE A 8 -2.99 8.88 1.54
C ILE A 8 -1.90 9.48 2.44
N GLU A 9 -1.70 8.90 3.61
CA GLU A 9 -0.59 9.29 4.48
C GLU A 9 0.74 9.10 3.72
N PRO A 10 1.74 9.97 3.82
CA PRO A 10 3.02 9.74 3.17
C PRO A 10 3.86 8.78 4.01
N ARG A 11 4.41 7.71 3.40
CA ARG A 11 5.36 6.79 4.05
C ARG A 11 6.45 6.34 3.09
N CYS A 12 7.68 6.25 3.59
CA CYS A 12 8.87 5.85 2.84
C CYS A 12 8.75 4.43 2.24
N ALA A 13 7.95 3.55 2.86
CA ALA A 13 7.69 2.20 2.37
C ALA A 13 7.22 2.17 0.89
N TYR A 14 6.36 3.10 0.50
CA TYR A 14 5.81 3.24 -0.87
C TYR A 14 6.26 4.53 -1.54
N CYS A 15 7.44 5.04 -1.17
CA CYS A 15 8.06 6.13 -1.88
C CYS A 15 8.74 5.62 -3.15
N ALA A 16 8.51 6.24 -4.32
CA ALA A 16 9.15 5.87 -5.58
C ALA A 16 10.69 5.85 -5.49
N HIS A 17 11.27 6.71 -4.65
CA HIS A 17 12.73 6.83 -4.50
C HIS A 17 13.33 5.86 -3.47
N GLY A 18 12.54 5.37 -2.51
CA GLY A 18 13.07 4.54 -1.42
C GLY A 18 13.43 3.14 -1.91
N ARG A 19 14.36 2.43 -1.29
CA ARG A 19 14.56 0.99 -1.53
C ARG A 19 14.48 0.28 -0.19
N THR A 20 13.61 -0.71 -0.07
CA THR A 20 13.49 -1.52 1.15
C THR A 20 14.76 -2.34 1.31
N LEU A 21 15.45 -2.15 2.43
CA LEU A 21 16.66 -2.91 2.75
C LEU A 21 16.32 -4.10 3.64
N ASN A 22 15.53 -3.82 4.69
CA ASN A 22 14.99 -4.79 5.66
C ASN A 22 13.54 -4.40 6.00
N GLU A 23 12.88 -5.15 6.87
CA GLU A 23 11.51 -4.87 7.32
C GLU A 23 11.36 -3.47 7.96
N ASP A 24 12.41 -3.01 8.65
CA ASP A 24 12.40 -1.74 9.40
C ASP A 24 13.20 -0.60 8.76
N GLN A 25 13.78 -0.80 7.56
CA GLN A 25 14.70 0.16 6.96
C GLN A 25 14.48 0.35 5.47
N VAL A 26 14.43 1.63 5.07
CA VAL A 26 14.33 2.09 3.68
C VAL A 26 15.51 2.99 3.36
N ALA A 27 16.30 2.63 2.36
CA ALA A 27 17.36 3.48 1.83
C ALA A 27 16.78 4.52 0.87
N CYS A 28 16.87 5.80 1.22
CA CYS A 28 16.47 6.93 0.39
C CYS A 28 17.71 7.63 -0.19
N PRO A 29 17.82 7.79 -1.53
CA PRO A 29 18.97 8.46 -2.14
C PRO A 29 19.12 9.95 -1.74
N LYS A 30 18.08 10.56 -1.17
CA LYS A 30 18.07 11.96 -0.73
C LYS A 30 18.32 12.15 0.77
N ARG A 31 18.14 11.12 1.58
CA ARG A 31 18.14 11.23 3.06
C ARG A 31 18.96 10.15 3.77
N GLY A 32 19.35 9.07 3.10
CA GLY A 32 20.00 7.92 3.71
C GLY A 32 18.98 6.89 4.22
N ILE A 33 19.32 6.20 5.31
CA ILE A 33 18.48 5.16 5.91
C ILE A 33 17.34 5.82 6.69
N MET A 34 16.11 5.43 6.38
CA MET A 34 14.89 5.94 7.00
C MET A 34 13.98 4.80 7.47
N SER A 35 13.10 5.08 8.42
CA SER A 35 12.05 4.14 8.80
C SER A 35 10.97 4.04 7.71
N PRO A 36 10.44 2.85 7.39
CA PRO A 36 9.37 2.65 6.42
C PRO A 36 8.11 3.46 6.73
N SER A 37 7.83 3.72 8.01
CA SER A 37 6.66 4.49 8.47
C SER A 37 6.87 6.01 8.44
N SER A 38 8.12 6.48 8.30
CA SER A 38 8.45 7.90 8.21
C SER A 38 8.20 8.47 6.81
N HIS A 39 8.27 9.78 6.65
CA HIS A 39 8.30 10.42 5.34
C HIS A 39 9.32 11.57 5.31
N CYS A 40 9.74 11.95 4.11
CA CYS A 40 10.58 13.12 3.89
C CYS A 40 9.91 14.09 2.92
N ARG A 41 10.43 15.32 2.84
CA ARG A 41 9.91 16.35 1.92
C ARG A 41 10.00 15.99 0.44
N SER A 42 10.92 15.08 0.08
CA SER A 42 11.07 14.55 -1.29
C SER A 42 10.23 13.30 -1.53
N PHE A 43 9.21 13.03 -0.71
CA PHE A 43 8.34 11.88 -0.89
C PHE A 43 7.58 11.94 -2.22
N GLN A 44 7.57 10.82 -2.95
CA GLN A 44 6.77 10.64 -4.15
C GLN A 44 6.00 9.32 -4.03
N TYR A 45 4.67 9.38 -4.09
CA TYR A 45 3.83 8.19 -3.97
C TYR A 45 3.99 7.26 -5.18
N ASP A 46 4.28 5.98 -4.93
CA ASP A 46 4.30 4.92 -5.93
C ASP A 46 3.19 3.89 -5.65
N PRO A 47 2.12 3.87 -6.47
CA PRO A 47 1.00 2.94 -6.29
C PRO A 47 1.41 1.47 -6.36
N LEU A 48 2.42 1.12 -7.17
CA LEU A 48 2.83 -0.27 -7.39
C LEU A 48 3.53 -0.87 -6.18
N ARG A 49 4.02 -0.02 -5.28
CA ARG A 49 4.72 -0.44 -4.07
C ARG A 49 3.80 -0.66 -2.89
N ARG A 50 2.54 -0.27 -3.01
CA ARG A 50 1.55 -0.53 -1.97
C ARG A 50 1.07 -1.97 -2.12
N VAL A 51 1.25 -2.77 -1.07
CA VAL A 51 0.67 -4.11 -0.99
C VAL A 51 -0.70 -3.99 -0.29
N PRO A 52 -1.82 -4.23 -0.99
CA PRO A 52 -3.13 -4.24 -0.35
C PRO A 52 -3.21 -5.38 0.68
N PRO A 53 -4.01 -5.21 1.76
CA PRO A 53 -4.30 -6.33 2.63
C PRO A 53 -4.94 -7.46 1.82
N ARG A 54 -4.67 -8.72 2.22
CA ARG A 54 -5.26 -9.87 1.54
C ARG A 54 -6.78 -9.73 1.53
N PRO A 55 -7.44 -9.91 0.37
CA PRO A 55 -8.89 -9.83 0.30
C PRO A 55 -9.51 -10.86 1.25
N THR A 56 -10.65 -10.50 1.82
CA THR A 56 -11.43 -11.40 2.66
C THR A 56 -11.75 -12.67 1.87
N LYS A 57 -11.58 -13.84 2.50
CA LYS A 57 -11.98 -15.10 1.88
C LYS A 57 -13.48 -15.07 1.64
N LEU A 58 -13.90 -15.37 0.41
CA LEU A 58 -15.30 -15.54 0.07
C LEU A 58 -15.88 -16.72 0.86
N ALA A 59 -17.05 -16.52 1.47
CA ALA A 59 -17.76 -17.56 2.22
C ALA A 59 -18.59 -18.42 1.25
N THR A 60 -17.93 -19.31 0.52
CA THR A 60 -18.57 -20.14 -0.53
C THR A 60 -19.65 -21.08 0.00
N SER A 61 -19.67 -21.37 1.31
CA SER A 61 -20.69 -22.23 1.93
C SER A 61 -22.08 -21.59 2.06
N VAL A 62 -22.18 -20.27 1.96
CA VAL A 62 -23.43 -19.53 2.12
C VAL A 62 -24.04 -19.12 0.78
N LEU A 63 -23.23 -19.11 -0.29
CA LEU A 63 -23.62 -18.63 -1.61
C LEU A 63 -24.35 -19.72 -2.37
N THR A 64 -25.51 -19.37 -2.93
CA THR A 64 -26.36 -20.23 -3.77
C THR A 64 -26.40 -19.71 -5.21
N ASP A 65 -26.76 -20.56 -6.18
CA ASP A 65 -26.82 -20.16 -7.60
C ASP A 65 -27.81 -19.00 -7.85
N GLU A 66 -28.83 -18.85 -6.99
CA GLU A 66 -29.79 -17.75 -7.08
C GLU A 66 -29.16 -16.38 -6.73
N ASP A 67 -28.07 -16.35 -5.94
CA ASP A 67 -27.35 -15.12 -5.61
C ASP A 67 -26.59 -14.53 -6.82
N PHE A 68 -26.48 -15.28 -7.92
CA PHE A 68 -25.74 -14.91 -9.13
C PHE A 68 -26.62 -14.66 -10.35
N LYS A 69 -27.96 -14.77 -10.23
CA LYS A 69 -28.88 -14.43 -11.31
C LYS A 69 -29.27 -12.94 -11.23
N LEU A 70 -29.32 -12.30 -12.39
CA LEU A 70 -29.53 -10.85 -12.54
C LEU A 70 -31.00 -10.49 -12.72
#